data_AF-A0A7K9SM50-F1
#
_entry.id   AF-A0A7K9SM50-F1
#
_cell.length_a   1.000
_cell.length_b   1.000
_cell.length_c   1.000
_cell.angle_alpha   90.00
_cell.angle_beta   90.00
_cell.angle_gamma   90.00
#
_symmetry.space_group_name_H-M   'P 1'
#
loop_
_entity.id
_entity.type
_entity.pdbx_description
1 polymer ?
#
loop_
_entity_poly.entity_id
_entity_poly.type
_entity_poly.pdbx_seq_one_letter_code
_entity_poly.pdbx_strand_id
1 'polypeptide(L)'
;ERITQTVEITKHVVDIEEKGVKLRLTIVDTPGFGDAVNNTECWKPVADYIDQQFEQYFRDESGLNRKNIQDNRVHCCIYFISPFGHGLRPLDVEFMRALHQRVNIVPVLAKADTLTPAEVERMKNKIREEIDHYGIRIYQFPECDSDEDEEFKLQDQALK
;
A
#
# COMPACT_ATOMS: atom_id res chain seq x y z
N GLU A 1 -20.56 1.82 26.73
CA GLU A 1 -20.40 2.64 25.52
C GLU A 1 -19.30 2.06 24.65
N ARG A 2 -19.54 1.81 23.36
CA ARG A 2 -18.46 1.45 22.41
C ARG A 2 -17.89 2.76 21.89
N ILE A 3 -16.68 3.10 22.33
CA ILE A 3 -15.95 4.27 21.87
C ILE A 3 -15.73 4.09 20.36
N THR A 4 -16.20 5.04 19.56
CA THR A 4 -15.80 5.19 18.16
C THR A 4 -14.29 5.43 18.13
N GLN A 5 -13.50 4.37 17.98
CA GLN A 5 -12.07 4.51 17.73
C GLN A 5 -11.91 5.11 16.34
N THR A 6 -11.43 6.36 16.30
CA THR A 6 -10.89 6.96 15.08
C THR A 6 -9.63 6.21 14.69
N VAL A 7 -9.42 5.99 13.39
CA VAL A 7 -8.16 5.43 12.88
C VAL A 7 -7.03 6.36 13.30
N GLU A 8 -6.24 5.94 14.27
CA GLU A 8 -5.06 6.69 14.73
C GLU A 8 -3.88 6.30 13.85
N ILE A 9 -3.04 7.26 13.46
CA ILE A 9 -1.91 7.00 12.56
C ILE A 9 -0.63 6.94 13.41
N THR A 10 -0.05 5.75 13.51
CA THR A 10 1.16 5.51 14.30
C THR A 10 2.38 5.38 13.39
N LYS A 11 3.41 6.20 13.64
CA LYS A 11 4.67 6.17 12.87
C LYS A 11 5.75 5.43 13.65
N HIS A 12 6.40 4.49 12.99
CA HIS A 12 7.57 3.77 13.50
C HIS A 12 8.76 4.01 12.58
N VAL A 13 9.86 4.52 13.11
CA VAL A 13 11.09 4.75 12.33
C VAL A 13 12.13 3.72 12.77
N VAL A 14 12.67 2.99 11.81
CA VAL A 14 13.65 1.92 12.01
C VAL A 14 14.82 2.14 11.06
N ASP A 15 16.04 2.14 11.57
CA ASP A 15 17.24 2.12 10.75
C ASP A 15 17.63 0.66 10.45
N ILE A 16 17.73 0.31 9.16
CA ILE A 16 18.00 -1.04 8.65
C ILE A 16 19.30 -1.01 7.85
N GLU A 17 20.08 -2.09 7.89
CA GLU A 17 21.27 -2.27 7.05
C GLU A 17 21.09 -3.52 6.18
N GLU A 18 20.94 -3.34 4.87
CA GLU A 18 20.84 -4.43 3.91
C GLU A 18 22.00 -4.39 2.93
N LYS A 19 22.72 -5.51 2.80
CA LYS A 19 23.84 -5.68 1.84
C LYS A 19 24.87 -4.53 1.88
N GLY A 20 25.10 -3.94 3.07
CA GLY A 20 26.05 -2.84 3.28
C GLY A 20 25.47 -1.42 3.04
N VAL A 21 24.18 -1.31 2.73
CA VAL A 21 23.48 -0.02 2.58
C VAL A 21 22.64 0.24 3.83
N LYS A 22 22.84 1.40 4.45
CA LYS A 22 22.04 1.86 5.60
C LYS A 22 20.82 2.64 5.10
N LEU A 23 19.65 2.19 5.49
CA LEU A 23 18.34 2.70 5.09
C LEU A 23 17.57 3.13 6.34
N ARG A 24 16.84 4.24 6.25
CA ARG A 24 15.87 4.64 7.28
C ARG A 24 14.48 4.29 6.78
N LEU A 25 13.88 3.25 7.34
CA LEU A 25 12.52 2.84 7.04
C LEU A 25 11.54 3.54 7.99
N THR A 26 10.51 4.17 7.44
CA THR A 26 9.38 4.69 8.23
C THR A 26 8.13 3.87 7.90
N ILE A 27 7.60 3.17 8.89
CA ILE A 27 6.38 2.39 8.81
C ILE A 27 5.26 3.25 9.38
N VAL A 28 4.19 3.42 8.62
CA VAL A 28 3.01 4.17 9.04
C VAL A 28 1.86 3.18 9.15
N ASP A 29 1.47 2.87 10.38
CA ASP A 29 0.36 1.98 10.67
C ASP A 29 -0.94 2.76 10.89
N THR A 30 -2.05 2.12 10.54
CA THR A 30 -3.41 2.66 10.65
C THR A 30 -4.29 1.72 11.51
N PRO A 31 -3.99 1.57 12.81
CA PRO A 31 -4.82 0.77 13.71
C PRO A 31 -6.30 1.20 13.68
N GLY A 32 -7.21 0.23 13.69
CA GLY A 32 -8.65 0.47 13.67
C GLY A 32 -9.28 0.52 12.26
N PHE A 33 -8.51 0.29 11.20
CA PHE A 33 -9.05 0.21 9.84
C PHE A 33 -10.05 -0.96 9.70
N GLY A 34 -11.30 -0.64 9.38
CA GLY A 34 -12.36 -1.64 9.15
C GLY A 34 -13.03 -2.19 10.43
N ASP A 35 -12.61 -1.73 11.62
CA ASP A 35 -13.16 -2.18 12.91
C ASP A 35 -14.49 -1.49 13.29
N ALA A 36 -14.79 -0.34 12.68
CA ALA A 36 -16.01 0.40 12.96
C ALA A 36 -17.25 -0.31 12.37
N VAL A 37 -18.38 -0.21 13.07
CA VAL A 37 -19.68 -0.70 12.55
C VAL A 37 -20.08 0.07 11.29
N ASN A 38 -19.74 1.36 11.25
CA ASN A 38 -19.87 2.19 10.07
C ASN A 38 -18.47 2.51 9.54
N ASN A 39 -18.10 1.91 8.40
CA ASN A 39 -16.84 2.15 7.71
C ASN A 39 -16.99 3.14 6.54
N THR A 40 -18.10 3.90 6.46
CA THR A 40 -18.24 4.98 5.49
C THR A 40 -17.06 5.94 5.63
N GLU A 41 -16.33 6.14 4.53
CA GLU A 41 -15.21 7.09 4.44
C GLU A 41 -14.01 6.79 5.35
N CYS A 42 -13.80 5.52 5.72
CA CYS A 42 -12.63 5.10 6.52
C CYS A 42 -11.27 5.40 5.86
N TRP A 43 -11.25 5.68 4.56
CA TRP A 43 -10.06 6.07 3.79
C TRP A 43 -9.65 7.53 4.00
N LYS A 44 -10.55 8.40 4.48
CA LYS A 44 -10.29 9.85 4.62
C LYS A 44 -9.09 10.16 5.52
N PRO A 45 -8.97 9.62 6.74
CA PRO A 45 -7.83 9.93 7.60
C PRO A 45 -6.48 9.55 6.96
N VAL A 46 -6.47 8.45 6.19
CA VAL A 46 -5.27 7.99 5.50
C VAL A 46 -4.94 8.89 4.31
N ALA A 47 -5.95 9.25 3.51
CA ALA A 47 -5.79 10.19 2.39
C ALA A 47 -5.33 11.57 2.86
N ASP A 48 -5.95 12.11 3.91
CA ASP A 48 -5.61 13.41 4.50
C ASP A 48 -4.17 13.42 5.03
N TYR A 49 -3.74 12.31 5.66
CA TYR A 49 -2.37 12.17 6.12
C TYR A 49 -1.35 12.16 4.97
N ILE A 50 -1.63 11.43 3.89
CA ILE A 50 -0.79 11.39 2.70
C ILE A 50 -0.71 12.79 2.07
N ASP A 51 -1.85 13.46 1.90
CA ASP A 51 -1.94 14.82 1.34
C ASP A 51 -1.17 15.83 2.22
N GLN A 52 -1.24 15.69 3.54
CA GLN A 52 -0.45 16.50 4.48
C GLN A 52 1.06 16.27 4.34
N GLN A 53 1.51 15.01 4.15
CA GLN A 53 2.94 14.74 3.94
C GLN A 53 3.44 15.35 2.62
N PHE A 54 2.62 15.29 1.56
CA PHE A 54 2.93 15.95 0.29
C PHE A 54 3.00 17.47 0.42
N GLU A 55 2.04 18.07 1.13
CA GLU A 55 2.02 19.51 1.33
C GLU A 55 3.23 19.99 2.15
N GLN A 56 3.60 19.25 3.20
CA GLN A 56 4.79 19.56 4.00
C GLN A 56 6.05 19.54 3.13
N TYR A 57 6.23 18.50 2.32
CA TYR A 57 7.36 18.41 1.39
C TYR A 57 7.36 19.57 0.39
N PHE A 58 6.21 19.90 -0.19
CA PHE A 58 6.07 21.00 -1.14
C PHE A 58 6.41 22.37 -0.54
N ARG A 59 6.02 22.61 0.72
CA ARG A 59 6.36 23.84 1.45
C ARG A 59 7.87 23.93 1.71
N ASP A 60 8.49 22.82 2.11
CA ASP A 60 9.93 22.77 2.41
C ASP A 60 10.77 22.93 1.12
N GLU A 61 10.31 22.39 0.00
CA GLU A 61 10.93 22.57 -1.33
C GLU A 61 10.77 24.02 -1.85
N SER A 62 9.59 24.61 -1.66
CA SER A 62 9.29 25.99 -2.08
C SER A 62 10.01 27.03 -1.22
N GLY A 63 10.39 26.67 0.01
CA GLY A 63 11.06 27.54 0.96
C GLY A 63 12.49 27.96 0.57
N LEU A 64 13.06 28.86 1.38
CA LEU A 64 14.42 29.39 1.19
C LEU A 64 15.52 28.43 1.71
N ASN A 65 15.20 27.57 2.68
CA ASN A 65 16.14 26.66 3.33
C ASN A 65 16.06 25.23 2.77
N ARG A 66 16.61 25.02 1.56
CA ARG A 66 16.49 23.75 0.81
C ARG A 66 17.56 22.69 1.13
N LYS A 67 18.55 22.98 1.97
CA LYS A 67 19.76 22.14 2.09
C LYS A 67 19.54 20.78 2.79
N ASN A 68 18.59 20.67 3.71
CA ASN A 68 18.31 19.46 4.51
C ASN A 68 16.80 19.15 4.54
N ILE A 69 16.16 19.01 3.38
CA ILE A 69 14.75 18.59 3.32
C ILE A 69 14.68 17.09 3.67
N GLN A 70 13.84 16.75 4.65
CA GLN A 70 13.55 15.35 4.98
C GLN A 70 12.32 14.89 4.22
N ASP A 71 12.45 13.82 3.45
CA ASP A 71 11.32 13.24 2.73
C ASP A 71 10.49 12.35 3.65
N ASN A 72 9.31 12.83 4.02
CA ASN A 72 8.33 12.12 4.83
C ASN A 72 7.13 11.62 4.00
N ARG A 73 7.22 11.67 2.66
CA ARG A 73 6.14 11.24 1.76
C ARG A 73 5.94 9.74 1.87
N VAL A 74 4.70 9.30 1.67
CA VAL A 74 4.37 7.87 1.64
C VAL A 74 4.72 7.33 0.26
N HIS A 75 5.78 6.52 0.19
CA HIS A 75 6.28 5.96 -1.08
C HIS A 75 5.43 4.81 -1.61
N CYS A 76 4.88 3.99 -0.71
CA CYS A 76 4.15 2.77 -1.02
C CYS A 76 3.09 2.51 0.06
N CYS A 77 1.94 1.98 -0.35
CA CYS A 77 0.87 1.52 0.52
C CYS A 77 0.67 0.02 0.31
N ILE A 78 0.99 -0.77 1.33
CA ILE A 78 0.75 -2.21 1.32
C ILE A 78 -0.70 -2.44 1.78
N TYR A 79 -1.55 -2.89 0.87
CA TYR A 79 -2.97 -3.12 1.16
C TYR A 79 -3.25 -4.61 1.40
N PHE A 80 -3.66 -4.96 2.62
CA PHE A 80 -3.94 -6.34 3.00
C PHE A 80 -5.37 -6.73 2.63
N ILE A 81 -5.50 -7.61 1.64
CA ILE A 81 -6.78 -8.18 1.22
C ILE A 81 -7.06 -9.42 2.07
N SER A 82 -8.26 -9.50 2.64
CA SER A 82 -8.70 -10.68 3.41
C SER A 82 -8.78 -11.91 2.50
N PRO A 83 -8.25 -13.08 2.91
CA PRO A 83 -8.42 -14.33 2.15
C PRO A 83 -9.84 -14.90 2.31
N PHE A 84 -10.56 -14.47 3.35
CA PHE A 84 -11.92 -14.88 3.64
C PHE A 84 -12.88 -14.05 2.78
N GLY A 85 -13.04 -14.46 1.53
CA GLY A 85 -13.90 -13.81 0.56
C GLY A 85 -13.80 -14.46 -0.81
N HIS A 86 -14.72 -14.11 -1.69
CA HIS A 86 -14.67 -14.52 -3.09
C HIS A 86 -14.11 -13.42 -4.00
N GLY A 87 -13.49 -12.37 -3.46
CA GLY A 87 -13.02 -11.20 -4.22
C GLY A 87 -12.76 -10.00 -3.31
N LEU A 88 -12.64 -8.82 -3.90
CA LEU A 88 -12.53 -7.55 -3.20
C LEU A 88 -13.86 -7.19 -2.55
N ARG A 89 -13.80 -6.77 -1.28
CA ARG A 89 -14.99 -6.23 -0.62
C ARG A 89 -15.24 -4.82 -1.13
N PRO A 90 -16.49 -4.32 -1.10
CA PRO A 90 -16.79 -2.94 -1.49
C PRO A 90 -15.94 -1.90 -0.75
N LEU A 91 -15.63 -2.18 0.53
CA LEU A 91 -14.72 -1.37 1.34
C LEU A 91 -13.31 -1.28 0.74
N ASP A 92 -12.77 -2.42 0.28
CA ASP A 92 -11.43 -2.50 -0.31
C ASP A 92 -11.39 -1.71 -1.62
N VAL A 93 -12.46 -1.81 -2.44
CA VAL A 93 -12.61 -1.06 -3.69
C VAL A 93 -12.67 0.44 -3.45
N GLU A 94 -13.48 0.91 -2.49
CA GLU A 94 -13.59 2.33 -2.16
C GLU A 94 -12.25 2.90 -1.67
N PHE A 95 -11.57 2.16 -0.79
CA PHE A 95 -10.26 2.57 -0.27
C PHE A 95 -9.22 2.69 -1.39
N MET A 96 -9.05 1.63 -2.19
CA MET A 96 -8.07 1.63 -3.27
C MET A 96 -8.40 2.67 -4.34
N ARG A 97 -9.69 2.89 -4.64
CA ARG A 97 -10.11 3.93 -5.60
C ARG A 97 -9.78 5.34 -5.11
N ALA A 98 -9.89 5.60 -3.82
CA ALA A 98 -9.55 6.90 -3.24
C ALA A 98 -8.04 7.16 -3.17
N LEU A 99 -7.23 6.11 -2.93
CA LEU A 99 -5.79 6.24 -2.72
C LEU A 99 -4.94 6.04 -3.97
N HIS A 100 -5.43 5.36 -5.02
CA HIS A 100 -4.60 4.98 -6.17
C HIS A 100 -3.95 6.15 -6.93
N GLN A 101 -4.43 7.39 -6.75
CA GLN A 101 -3.85 8.57 -7.40
C GLN A 101 -2.75 9.23 -6.56
N ARG A 102 -2.70 8.90 -5.27
CA ARG A 102 -1.82 9.56 -4.28
C ARG A 102 -0.61 8.71 -3.96
N VAL A 103 -0.76 7.39 -3.91
CA VAL A 103 0.29 6.47 -3.47
C VAL A 103 0.31 5.22 -4.35
N ASN A 104 1.49 4.64 -4.49
CA ASN A 104 1.68 3.34 -5.12
C ASN A 104 1.08 2.25 -4.23
N ILE A 105 -0.02 1.63 -4.68
CA ILE A 105 -0.69 0.57 -3.93
C ILE A 105 -0.12 -0.80 -4.34
N VAL A 106 0.30 -1.58 -3.35
CA VAL A 106 0.71 -2.98 -3.51
C VAL A 106 -0.31 -3.86 -2.78
N PRO A 107 -1.24 -4.51 -3.51
CA PRO A 107 -2.20 -5.42 -2.90
C PRO A 107 -1.51 -6.73 -2.48
N VAL A 108 -1.69 -7.14 -1.23
CA VAL A 108 -1.14 -8.37 -0.66
C VAL A 108 -2.28 -9.21 -0.10
N LEU A 109 -2.34 -10.47 -0.50
CA LEU A 109 -3.29 -11.42 0.07
C LEU A 109 -2.82 -11.82 1.48
N ALA A 110 -3.58 -11.41 2.49
CA ALA A 110 -3.28 -11.71 3.88
C ALA A 110 -3.55 -13.17 4.21
N LYS A 111 -2.85 -13.72 5.22
CA LYS A 111 -3.03 -15.10 5.73
C LYS A 111 -3.17 -16.15 4.60
N ALA A 112 -2.27 -16.10 3.63
CA ALA A 112 -2.28 -16.99 2.46
C ALA A 112 -2.12 -18.48 2.83
N ASP A 113 -1.61 -18.77 4.03
CA ASP A 113 -1.54 -20.10 4.64
C ASP A 113 -2.91 -20.76 4.86
N THR A 114 -3.98 -19.97 4.88
CA THR A 114 -5.36 -20.48 5.03
C THR A 114 -5.98 -21.02 3.74
N LEU A 115 -5.34 -20.78 2.59
CA LEU A 115 -5.84 -21.16 1.26
C LEU A 115 -4.95 -22.23 0.64
N THR A 116 -5.54 -23.12 -0.15
CA THR A 116 -4.76 -24.05 -0.99
C THR A 116 -4.11 -23.29 -2.16
N PRO A 117 -2.99 -23.80 -2.74
CA PRO A 117 -2.33 -23.13 -3.86
C PRO A 117 -3.26 -22.84 -5.05
N ALA A 118 -4.19 -23.77 -5.34
CA ALA A 118 -5.18 -23.60 -6.41
C ALA A 118 -6.22 -22.51 -6.08
N GLU A 119 -6.59 -22.34 -4.82
CA GLU A 119 -7.49 -21.27 -4.38
C GLU A 119 -6.79 -19.91 -4.40
N VAL A 120 -5.51 -19.84 -4.02
CA VAL A 120 -4.71 -18.62 -4.11
C VAL A 120 -4.64 -18.13 -5.55
N GLU A 121 -4.40 -19.02 -6.52
CA GLU A 121 -4.33 -18.65 -7.93
C GLU A 121 -5.68 -18.12 -8.44
N ARG A 122 -6.79 -18.81 -8.12
CA ARG A 122 -8.15 -18.34 -8.47
C ARG A 122 -8.46 -16.98 -7.86
N MET A 123 -8.09 -16.78 -6.59
CA MET A 123 -8.32 -15.53 -5.88
C MET A 123 -7.49 -14.39 -6.48
N LYS A 124 -6.21 -14.63 -6.79
CA LYS A 124 -5.34 -13.65 -7.48
C LYS A 124 -5.92 -13.24 -8.82
N ASN A 125 -6.35 -14.19 -9.65
CA ASN A 125 -6.93 -13.88 -10.97
C ASN A 125 -8.20 -13.05 -10.83
N LYS A 126 -9.08 -13.41 -9.89
CA LYS A 126 -10.30 -12.66 -9.65
C LYS A 126 -10.05 -11.25 -9.10
N ILE A 127 -9.08 -11.09 -8.19
CA ILE A 127 -8.68 -9.77 -7.69
C ILE A 127 -8.14 -8.92 -8.83
N ARG A 128 -7.31 -9.47 -9.73
CA ARG A 128 -6.80 -8.74 -10.91
C ARG A 128 -7.92 -8.30 -11.85
N GLU A 129 -8.88 -9.19 -12.14
CA GLU A 129 -10.06 -8.86 -12.95
C GLU A 129 -10.90 -7.74 -12.32
N GLU A 130 -11.12 -7.78 -11.00
CA GLU A 130 -11.88 -6.76 -10.30
C GLU A 130 -11.12 -5.41 -10.24
N ILE A 131 -9.81 -5.42 -10.03
CA ILE A 131 -8.97 -4.21 -10.07
C ILE A 131 -9.08 -3.51 -11.42
N ASP A 132 -9.02 -4.28 -12.52
CA ASP A 132 -9.16 -3.74 -13.88
C ASP A 132 -10.59 -3.24 -14.13
N HIS A 133 -11.59 -4.01 -13.72
CA HIS A 133 -13.01 -3.63 -13.83
C HIS A 133 -13.33 -2.31 -13.13
N TYR A 134 -12.77 -2.08 -11.94
CA TYR A 134 -12.96 -0.83 -11.19
C TYR A 134 -11.99 0.30 -11.62
N GLY A 135 -11.06 0.03 -12.54
CA GLY A 135 -10.07 1.00 -13.02
C GLY A 135 -9.10 1.46 -11.94
N ILE A 136 -8.75 0.58 -11.00
CA ILE A 136 -7.82 0.87 -9.91
C ILE A 136 -6.38 0.71 -10.42
N ARG A 137 -5.57 1.76 -10.30
CA ARG A 137 -4.16 1.71 -10.68
C ARG A 137 -3.32 1.20 -9.51
N ILE A 138 -2.80 -0.01 -9.64
CA ILE A 138 -1.82 -0.57 -8.71
C ILE A 138 -0.40 -0.31 -9.18
N TYR A 139 0.57 -0.46 -8.28
CA TYR A 139 1.97 -0.37 -8.64
C TYR A 139 2.34 -1.50 -9.61
N GLN A 140 2.89 -1.12 -10.77
CA GLN A 140 3.46 -2.06 -11.72
C GLN A 140 4.97 -2.06 -11.55
N PHE A 141 5.53 -3.25 -11.32
CA PHE A 141 6.97 -3.42 -11.29
C PHE A 141 7.53 -3.07 -12.68
N PRO A 142 8.64 -2.29 -12.74
CA PRO A 142 9.32 -2.03 -14.00
C PRO A 142 9.67 -3.34 -14.72
N GLU A 143 9.78 -3.30 -16.04
CA GLU A 143 10.34 -4.43 -16.78
C GLU A 143 11.81 -4.61 -16.41
N CYS A 144 12.20 -5.83 -16.04
CA CYS A 144 13.60 -6.16 -15.80
C CYS A 144 14.41 -5.84 -17.07
N ASP A 145 15.55 -5.19 -16.88
CA ASP A 145 16.45 -4.89 -17.99
C ASP A 145 16.92 -6.20 -18.66
N SER A 146 17.19 -6.13 -19.97
CA SER A 146 17.59 -7.31 -20.77
C SER A 146 18.84 -8.02 -20.26
N ASP A 147 19.63 -7.34 -19.43
CA ASP A 147 20.94 -7.77 -18.97
C ASP A 147 20.87 -8.48 -17.60
N GLU A 148 19.69 -8.59 -16.99
CA GLU A 148 19.50 -9.30 -15.70
C GLU A 148 19.37 -10.82 -15.87
N ASP A 149 19.76 -11.56 -14.83
CA ASP A 149 19.84 -13.02 -14.81
C ASP A 149 18.48 -13.68 -15.14
N GLU A 150 18.50 -14.81 -15.86
CA GLU A 150 17.27 -15.55 -16.22
C GLU A 150 16.46 -15.97 -14.99
N GLU A 151 17.11 -16.26 -13.86
CA GLU A 151 16.45 -16.58 -12.59
C GLU A 151 15.68 -15.37 -12.03
N PHE A 152 16.22 -14.16 -12.18
CA PHE A 152 15.56 -12.92 -11.78
C PHE A 152 14.38 -12.59 -12.70
N LYS A 153 14.54 -12.80 -14.01
CA LYS A 153 13.45 -12.66 -15.00
C LYS A 153 12.29 -13.63 -14.74
N LEU A 154 12.58 -14.86 -14.31
CA LEU A 154 11.56 -15.84 -13.92
C LEU A 154 10.83 -15.44 -12.63
N GLN A 155 11.55 -14.88 -11.65
CA GLN A 155 10.93 -14.34 -10.44
C GLN A 155 10.05 -13.12 -10.74
N ASP A 156 10.50 -12.21 -11.59
CA ASP A 156 9.72 -11.03 -12.01
C ASP A 156 8.44 -11.42 -12.76
N GLN A 157 8.52 -12.43 -13.64
CA GLN A 157 7.32 -13.00 -14.30
C GLN A 157 6.33 -13.64 -13.32
N ALA A 158 6.81 -14.19 -12.20
CA ALA A 158 5.94 -14.75 -11.17
C ALA A 158 5.32 -13.69 -10.24
N LEU A 159 5.95 -12.51 -10.16
CA LEU A 159 5.49 -11.36 -9.37
C LEU A 159 4.49 -10.48 -10.13
N LYS A 160 4.54 -10.47 -11.47
CA LYS A 160 3.55 -9.86 -12.36
C LYS A 160 2.25 -10.67 -12.38
#